data_AF-A0AAJ6JNY1-F1
#
_entry.id   AF-A0AAJ6JNY1-F1
#
_cell.length_a   1.000
_cell.length_b   1.000
_cell.length_c   1.000
_cell.angle_alpha   90.00
_cell.angle_beta   90.00
_cell.angle_gamma   90.00
#
_symmetry.space_group_name_H-M   'P 1'
#
loop_
_entity.id
_entity.type
_entity.pdbx_description
1 polymer ?
#
loop_
_entity_poly.entity_id
_entity_poly.type
_entity_poly.pdbx_seq_one_letter_code
_entity_poly.pdbx_strand_id
1 'polypeptide(L)'
;MFLRSCLAVLAVLFALGAAQAATEECPAKSTQMDDIIAALKAAPSCNRAMTIFESCEYGASGDVQFGAVVEQKCEADFLSGLGASRKKAYQREMRVCDRKYRNESGTMYISFTGFCRAEVAQRYSQKALKAAGPKAR
;
A
#
# COMPACT_ATOMS: atom_id res chain seq x y z
N MET A 1 -32.21 -28.03 32.02
CA MET A 1 -31.23 -28.66 31.11
C MET A 1 -30.93 -27.83 29.85
N PHE A 2 -31.81 -26.93 29.39
CA PHE A 2 -31.60 -26.17 28.14
C PHE A 2 -30.62 -24.97 28.21
N LEU A 3 -30.34 -24.43 29.40
CA LEU A 3 -29.48 -23.25 29.55
C LEU A 3 -27.98 -23.56 29.37
N ARG A 4 -27.55 -24.80 29.64
CA ARG A 4 -26.15 -25.23 29.50
C ARG A 4 -25.75 -25.54 28.05
N SER A 5 -26.72 -25.91 27.20
CA SER A 5 -26.47 -26.22 25.79
C SER A 5 -26.29 -24.98 24.91
N CYS A 6 -26.89 -23.83 25.26
CA CYS A 6 -26.72 -22.58 24.49
C CYS A 6 -25.33 -21.96 24.67
N LEU A 7 -24.68 -22.16 25.83
CA LEU A 7 -23.35 -21.61 26.11
C LEU A 7 -22.22 -22.36 25.38
N ALA A 8 -22.41 -23.66 25.09
CA ALA A 8 -21.43 -24.45 24.36
C ALA A 8 -21.39 -24.09 22.85
N VAL A 9 -22.54 -23.72 22.27
CA VAL A 9 -22.63 -23.36 20.84
C VAL A 9 -22.00 -22.00 20.56
N LEU A 10 -22.10 -21.03 21.48
CA LEU A 10 -21.48 -19.70 21.32
C LEU A 10 -19.94 -19.74 21.39
N ALA A 11 -19.36 -20.67 22.16
CA ALA A 11 -17.90 -20.78 22.30
C ALA A 11 -17.23 -21.33 21.04
N VAL A 12 -17.90 -22.19 20.28
CA VAL A 12 -17.36 -22.79 19.04
C VAL A 12 -17.32 -21.78 17.89
N LEU A 13 -18.28 -20.84 17.84
CA LEU A 13 -18.34 -19.83 16.77
C LEU A 13 -17.27 -18.73 16.89
N PHE A 14 -16.72 -18.49 18.09
CA PHE A 14 -15.64 -17.52 18.30
C PHE A 14 -14.24 -18.03 17.91
N ALA A 15 -14.06 -19.34 17.75
CA ALA A 15 -12.75 -19.93 17.45
C ALA A 15 -12.38 -19.91 15.95
N LEU A 16 -13.33 -19.63 15.04
CA LEU A 16 -13.12 -19.63 13.59
C LEU A 16 -12.69 -18.27 13.00
N GLY A 17 -12.55 -17.23 13.82
CA GLY A 17 -12.36 -15.85 13.34
C GLY A 17 -10.93 -15.33 13.27
N ALA A 18 -9.95 -16.02 13.85
CA ALA A 18 -8.56 -15.56 13.84
C ALA A 18 -7.85 -16.03 12.56
N ALA A 19 -8.23 -15.46 11.41
CA ALA A 19 -7.32 -15.40 10.28
C ALA A 19 -6.12 -14.57 10.74
N GLN A 20 -5.05 -15.25 11.16
CA GLN A 20 -3.76 -14.61 11.40
C GLN A 20 -3.40 -13.93 10.09
N ALA A 21 -3.46 -12.60 10.04
CA ALA A 21 -2.89 -11.83 8.96
C ALA A 21 -1.38 -12.08 9.02
N ALA A 22 -0.94 -13.13 8.32
CA ALA A 22 0.47 -13.42 8.18
C ALA A 22 1.10 -12.20 7.53
N THR A 23 1.91 -11.48 8.30
CA THR A 23 2.72 -10.39 7.79
C THR A 23 3.71 -11.04 6.84
N GLU A 24 3.57 -10.76 5.55
CA GLU A 24 4.52 -11.21 4.53
C GLU A 24 5.93 -10.75 4.94
N GLU A 25 6.91 -11.67 4.93
CA GLU A 25 8.32 -11.29 5.01
C GLU A 25 8.74 -10.56 3.74
N CYS A 26 9.61 -9.55 3.86
CA CYS A 26 10.15 -8.82 2.72
C CYS A 26 10.71 -9.79 1.66
N PRO A 27 10.15 -9.85 0.44
CA PRO A 27 10.56 -10.83 -0.57
C PRO A 27 11.82 -10.42 -1.33
N ALA A 28 12.50 -9.34 -0.90
CA ALA A 28 13.76 -8.93 -1.48
C ALA A 28 14.88 -9.94 -1.16
N LYS A 29 15.91 -9.99 -2.00
CA LYS A 29 17.06 -10.89 -1.80
C LYS A 29 17.83 -10.60 -0.51
N SER A 30 17.77 -9.35 -0.05
CA SER A 30 18.37 -8.89 1.20
C SER A 30 17.66 -7.63 1.68
N THR A 31 18.01 -7.16 2.88
CA THR A 31 17.56 -5.87 3.41
C THR A 31 18.34 -4.68 2.82
N GLN A 32 19.09 -4.86 1.72
CA GLN A 32 19.77 -3.76 1.04
C GLN A 32 18.79 -3.00 0.15
N MET A 33 19.00 -1.70 0.05
CA MET A 33 18.06 -0.79 -0.62
C MET A 33 17.86 -1.14 -2.11
N ASP A 34 18.94 -1.51 -2.81
CA ASP A 34 18.86 -1.86 -4.22
C ASP A 34 18.10 -3.17 -4.48
N ASP A 35 18.24 -4.16 -3.60
CA ASP A 35 17.52 -5.43 -3.71
C ASP A 35 16.01 -5.23 -3.46
N ILE A 36 15.65 -4.36 -2.50
CA ILE A 36 14.26 -3.98 -2.25
C ILE A 36 13.69 -3.22 -3.45
N ILE A 37 14.41 -2.24 -3.99
CA ILE A 37 14.00 -1.51 -5.20
C ILE A 37 13.82 -2.46 -6.39
N ALA A 38 14.70 -3.45 -6.55
CA ALA A 38 14.57 -4.45 -7.60
C ALA A 38 13.28 -5.28 -7.42
N ALA A 39 12.95 -5.71 -6.20
CA ALA A 39 11.72 -6.42 -5.91
C ALA A 39 10.47 -5.57 -6.20
N LEU A 40 10.47 -4.30 -5.79
CA LEU A 40 9.38 -3.35 -6.06
C LEU A 40 9.16 -3.14 -7.57
N LYS A 41 10.24 -2.96 -8.34
CA LYS A 41 10.17 -2.81 -9.80
C LYS A 41 9.63 -4.07 -10.48
N ALA A 42 10.06 -5.25 -10.01
CA ALA A 42 9.65 -6.55 -10.52
C ALA A 42 8.21 -6.94 -10.18
N ALA A 43 7.56 -6.24 -9.24
CA ALA A 43 6.18 -6.52 -8.86
C ALA A 43 5.24 -6.53 -10.09
N PRO A 44 4.33 -7.49 -10.24
CA PRO A 44 3.44 -7.56 -11.40
C PRO A 44 2.31 -6.52 -11.41
N SER A 45 2.08 -5.80 -10.31
CA SER A 45 1.00 -4.80 -10.22
C SER A 45 1.27 -3.77 -9.14
N CYS A 46 0.55 -2.65 -9.20
CA CYS A 46 0.53 -1.62 -8.15
C CYS A 46 0.25 -2.21 -6.75
N ASN A 47 -0.81 -3.02 -6.59
CA ASN A 47 -1.14 -3.62 -5.30
C ASN A 47 -0.03 -4.55 -4.80
N ARG A 48 0.57 -5.34 -5.70
CA ARG A 48 1.68 -6.21 -5.29
C ARG A 48 2.90 -5.38 -4.87
N ALA A 49 3.22 -4.29 -5.58
CA ALA A 49 4.30 -3.38 -5.21
C ALA A 49 4.05 -2.74 -3.84
N MET A 50 2.81 -2.36 -3.53
CA MET A 50 2.46 -1.83 -2.21
C MET A 50 2.68 -2.86 -1.11
N THR A 51 2.23 -4.12 -1.30
CA THR A 51 2.46 -5.18 -0.31
C THR A 51 3.95 -5.45 -0.08
N ILE A 52 4.78 -5.42 -1.14
CA ILE A 52 6.25 -5.53 -0.99
C ILE A 52 6.80 -4.33 -0.20
N PHE A 53 6.29 -3.12 -0.44
CA PHE A 53 6.75 -1.94 0.29
C PHE A 53 6.41 -2.04 1.78
N GLU A 54 5.18 -2.46 2.12
CA GLU A 54 4.77 -2.72 3.50
C GLU A 54 5.62 -3.80 4.18
N SER A 55 6.00 -4.86 3.47
CA SER A 55 6.83 -5.93 4.04
C SER A 55 8.32 -5.58 4.15
N CYS A 56 8.81 -4.66 3.31
CA CYS A 56 10.22 -4.26 3.23
C CYS A 56 10.54 -2.89 3.84
N GLU A 57 9.61 -2.28 4.57
CA GLU A 57 9.78 -0.92 5.07
C GLU A 57 11.03 -0.75 5.96
N TYR A 58 11.69 0.39 5.84
CA TYR A 58 12.78 0.76 6.74
C TYR A 58 12.29 1.55 7.97
N GLY A 59 11.11 2.15 7.91
CA GLY A 59 10.64 3.13 8.89
C GLY A 59 11.49 4.42 8.90
N ALA A 60 12.18 4.72 7.79
CA ALA A 60 13.14 5.82 7.69
C ALA A 60 13.20 6.42 6.28
N SER A 61 14.20 7.25 6.00
CA SER A 61 14.29 8.01 4.75
C SER A 61 14.41 7.18 3.48
N GLY A 62 14.81 5.90 3.57
CA GLY A 62 14.84 5.02 2.39
C GLY A 62 13.44 4.72 1.83
N ASP A 63 12.40 4.80 2.66
CA ASP A 63 11.01 4.59 2.24
C ASP A 63 10.51 5.66 1.26
N VAL A 64 11.21 6.79 1.15
CA VAL A 64 10.95 7.79 0.09
C VAL A 64 11.26 7.22 -1.28
N GLN A 65 12.36 6.48 -1.41
CA GLN A 65 12.75 5.86 -2.68
C GLN A 65 11.84 4.67 -2.99
N PHE A 66 11.51 3.86 -1.99
CA PHE A 66 10.57 2.74 -2.15
C PHE A 66 9.18 3.23 -2.56
N GLY A 67 8.64 4.22 -1.83
CA GLY A 67 7.36 4.85 -2.12
C GLY A 67 7.32 5.48 -3.51
N ALA A 68 8.40 6.11 -3.99
CA ALA A 68 8.48 6.65 -5.35
C ALA A 68 8.43 5.55 -6.43
N VAL A 69 9.05 4.40 -6.21
CA VAL A 69 8.95 3.26 -7.13
C VAL A 69 7.52 2.71 -7.17
N VAL A 70 6.87 2.57 -6.01
CA VAL A 70 5.46 2.13 -5.94
C VAL A 70 4.54 3.16 -6.59
N GLU A 71 4.74 4.46 -6.33
CA GLU A 71 4.01 5.56 -6.96
C GLU A 71 4.03 5.44 -8.48
N GLN A 72 5.22 5.33 -9.09
CA GLN A 72 5.37 5.17 -10.54
C GLN A 72 4.67 3.90 -11.07
N LYS A 73 4.77 2.80 -10.32
CA LYS A 73 4.11 1.54 -10.68
C LYS A 73 2.59 1.70 -10.73
N CYS A 74 2.02 2.41 -9.76
CA CYS A 74 0.60 2.67 -9.67
C CYS A 74 0.12 3.71 -10.69
N GLU A 75 0.91 4.75 -10.96
CA GLU A 75 0.61 5.77 -11.97
C GLU A 75 0.46 5.19 -13.38
N ALA A 76 1.18 4.11 -13.69
CA ALA A 76 1.06 3.41 -14.98
C ALA A 76 -0.37 2.94 -15.29
N ASP A 77 -1.18 2.64 -14.26
CA ASP A 77 -2.56 2.16 -14.42
C ASP A 77 -3.56 3.26 -14.80
N PHE A 78 -3.25 4.54 -14.54
CA PHE A 78 -4.26 5.60 -14.62
C PHE A 78 -3.77 6.92 -15.22
N LEU A 79 -2.50 7.27 -15.09
CA LEU A 79 -2.03 8.64 -15.31
C LEU A 79 -2.18 9.09 -16.77
N SER A 80 -1.97 8.18 -17.73
CA SER A 80 -2.16 8.43 -19.16
C SER A 80 -3.64 8.67 -19.53
N GLY A 81 -4.57 7.99 -18.84
CA GLY A 81 -6.01 8.11 -19.05
C GLY A 81 -6.68 9.27 -18.33
N LEU A 82 -5.96 10.01 -17.47
CA LEU A 82 -6.54 11.14 -16.74
C LEU A 82 -6.60 12.42 -17.60
N GLY A 83 -7.78 13.02 -17.66
CA GLY A 83 -7.94 14.42 -18.08
C GLY A 83 -7.34 15.41 -17.08
N ALA A 84 -7.13 16.66 -17.52
CA ALA A 84 -6.41 17.70 -16.76
C ALA A 84 -6.98 17.95 -15.35
N SER A 85 -8.31 18.00 -15.20
CA SER A 85 -8.96 18.20 -13.89
C SER A 85 -8.63 17.08 -12.91
N ARG A 86 -8.69 15.81 -13.36
CA ARG A 86 -8.36 14.65 -12.54
C ARG A 86 -6.87 14.58 -12.19
N LYS A 87 -5.98 14.93 -13.12
CA LYS A 87 -4.54 15.09 -12.83
C LYS A 87 -4.29 16.15 -11.75
N LYS A 88 -4.98 17.28 -11.82
CA LYS A 88 -4.88 18.35 -10.81
C LYS A 88 -5.39 17.89 -9.43
N ALA A 89 -6.47 17.11 -9.39
CA ALA A 89 -6.98 16.52 -8.16
C ALA A 89 -5.96 15.55 -7.53
N TYR A 90 -5.41 14.63 -8.33
CA TYR A 90 -4.35 13.72 -7.89
C TYR A 90 -3.15 14.47 -7.32
N GLN A 91 -2.61 15.45 -8.05
CA GLN A 91 -1.49 16.28 -7.56
C GLN A 91 -1.84 17.08 -6.30
N ARG A 92 -3.11 17.45 -6.07
CA ARG A 92 -3.52 18.10 -4.82
C ARG A 92 -3.41 17.13 -3.64
N GLU A 93 -3.82 15.87 -3.80
CA GLU A 93 -3.67 14.83 -2.78
C GLU A 93 -2.19 14.53 -2.51
N MET A 94 -1.34 14.42 -3.54
CA MET A 94 0.11 14.25 -3.35
C MET A 94 0.71 15.39 -2.52
N ARG A 95 0.35 16.63 -2.82
CA ARG A 95 0.81 17.79 -2.03
C ARG A 95 0.24 17.80 -0.60
N VAL A 96 -0.86 17.13 -0.31
CA VAL A 96 -1.33 16.97 1.08
C VAL A 96 -0.36 16.08 1.84
N CYS A 97 0.11 14.98 1.25
CA CYS A 97 1.15 14.13 1.84
C CYS A 97 2.42 14.92 2.13
N ASP A 98 2.93 15.66 1.14
CA ASP A 98 4.16 16.46 1.27
C ASP A 98 4.07 17.51 2.38
N ARG A 99 2.86 18.01 2.68
CA ARG A 99 2.63 19.01 3.73
C ARG A 99 2.37 18.42 5.10
N LYS A 100 1.92 17.16 5.19
CA LYS A 100 1.41 16.56 6.44
C LYS A 100 2.49 16.47 7.52
N TYR A 101 3.71 16.13 7.13
CA TYR A 101 4.82 15.87 8.05
C TYR A 101 6.01 16.83 7.91
N ARG A 102 5.88 17.90 7.10
CA ARG A 102 7.00 18.78 6.73
C ARG A 102 7.69 19.53 7.88
N ASN A 103 6.97 19.69 9.00
CA ASN A 103 7.47 20.40 10.18
C ASN A 103 7.87 19.43 11.30
N GLU A 104 7.74 18.13 11.07
CA GLU A 104 8.14 17.11 12.01
C GLU A 104 9.63 16.80 11.86
N SER A 105 10.28 16.43 12.96
CA SER A 105 11.71 16.11 12.97
C SER A 105 11.92 14.59 13.03
N GLY A 106 12.90 14.10 12.28
CA GLY A 106 13.28 12.68 12.26
C GLY A 106 12.87 11.94 10.99
N THR A 107 13.59 10.86 10.70
CA THR A 107 13.45 10.09 9.47
C THR A 107 12.18 9.26 9.38
N MET A 108 11.56 8.95 10.53
CA MET A 108 10.27 8.27 10.59
C MET A 108 9.16 9.06 9.87
N TYR A 109 9.10 10.38 10.07
CA TYR A 109 8.11 11.24 9.41
C TYR A 109 8.37 11.39 7.90
N ILE A 110 9.62 11.27 7.50
CA ILE A 110 10.02 11.19 6.09
C ILE A 110 9.50 9.89 5.47
N SER A 111 9.63 8.75 6.19
CA SER A 111 9.03 7.48 5.79
C SER A 111 7.51 7.59 5.60
N PHE A 112 6.81 8.18 6.57
CA PHE A 112 5.37 8.36 6.49
C PHE A 112 4.94 9.21 5.28
N THR A 113 5.80 10.13 4.82
CA THR A 113 5.55 10.88 3.59
C THR A 113 5.64 9.98 2.35
N GLY A 114 6.63 9.09 2.29
CA GLY A 114 6.78 8.09 1.23
C GLY A 114 5.57 7.15 1.15
N PHE A 115 5.13 6.61 2.29
CA PHE A 115 3.92 5.79 2.39
C PHE A 115 2.66 6.53 1.94
N CYS A 116 2.42 7.74 2.45
CA CYS A 116 1.23 8.51 2.10
C CYS A 116 1.09 8.70 0.58
N ARG A 117 2.20 9.00 -0.11
CA ARG A 117 2.20 9.17 -1.57
C ARG A 117 1.90 7.86 -2.30
N ALA A 118 2.54 6.76 -1.89
CA ALA A 118 2.30 5.43 -2.46
C ALA A 118 0.83 5.00 -2.29
N GLU A 119 0.25 5.20 -1.12
CA GLU A 119 -1.17 4.92 -0.84
C GLU A 119 -2.12 5.76 -1.71
N VAL A 120 -1.84 7.05 -1.90
CA VAL A 120 -2.63 7.91 -2.80
C VAL A 120 -2.60 7.33 -4.22
N ALA A 121 -1.41 7.01 -4.73
CA ALA A 121 -1.25 6.42 -6.06
C ALA A 121 -1.99 5.07 -6.17
N GLN A 122 -1.90 4.22 -5.14
CA GLN A 122 -2.58 2.93 -5.07
C GLN A 122 -4.10 3.07 -5.15
N ARG A 123 -4.70 3.99 -4.38
CA ARG A 123 -6.14 4.25 -4.45
C ARG A 123 -6.59 4.71 -5.84
N TYR A 124 -5.77 5.51 -6.52
CA TYR A 124 -6.07 5.96 -7.88
C TYR A 124 -5.98 4.82 -8.91
N SER A 125 -4.94 3.97 -8.82
CA SER A 125 -4.81 2.74 -9.61
C SER A 125 -6.04 1.84 -9.42
N GLN A 126 -6.39 1.53 -8.16
CA GLN A 126 -7.55 0.68 -7.85
C GLN A 126 -8.86 1.22 -8.44
N LYS A 127 -9.09 2.54 -8.33
CA LYS A 127 -10.27 3.20 -8.93
C LYS A 127 -10.26 3.09 -10.45
N ALA A 128 -9.12 3.29 -11.09
CA ALA A 128 -8.99 3.22 -12.55
C ALA A 128 -9.20 1.79 -13.07
N LEU A 129 -8.54 0.80 -12.46
CA LEU A 129 -8.70 -0.61 -12.81
C LEU A 129 -10.13 -1.10 -12.59
N LYS A 130 -10.77 -0.70 -11.49
CA LYS A 130 -12.19 -1.00 -11.24
C LYS A 130 -13.10 -0.40 -12.31
N ALA A 131 -12.80 0.80 -12.80
CA ALA A 131 -13.55 1.44 -13.87
C ALA A 131 -13.30 0.80 -15.25
N ALA A 132 -12.11 0.25 -15.50
CA ALA A 132 -11.76 -0.43 -16.76
C ALA A 132 -12.39 -1.84 -16.89
N GLY A 133 -12.67 -2.50 -15.78
CA GLY A 133 -13.29 -3.84 -15.74
C GLY A 133 -12.36 -4.99 -16.15
N PRO A 134 -12.84 -6.26 -16.10
CA PRO A 134 -12.00 -7.45 -16.26
C PRO A 134 -11.34 -7.65 -17.63
N LYS A 135 -11.75 -6.91 -18.66
CA LYS A 135 -11.27 -7.09 -20.05
C LYS A 135 -9.96 -6.34 -20.37
N ALA A 136 -9.42 -5.57 -19.43
CA ALA A 136 -8.22 -4.75 -19.62
C ALA A 136 -6.95 -5.36 -19.00
N ARG A 137 -6.98 -6.64 -18.62
CA ARG A 137 -5.89 -7.33 -17.91
C ARG A 137 -5.29 -8.45 -18.74
#